data_AF-A0A1F3SIX1-F1
#
_entry.id   AF-A0A1F3SIX1-F1
#
_cell.length_a   1.000
_cell.length_b   1.000
_cell.length_c   1.000
_cell.angle_alpha   90.00
_cell.angle_beta   90.00
_cell.angle_gamma   90.00
#
_symmetry.space_group_name_H-M   'P 1'
#
loop_
_entity.id
_entity.type
_entity.pdbx_description
1 polymer ?
#
loop_
_entity_poly.entity_id
_entity_poly.type
_entity_poly.pdbx_seq_one_letter_code
_entity_poly.pdbx_strand_id
1 'polypeptide(L)'
;MVAKRKQGAEAGEEQERPKYIIQKYRDRLNILRHAQEFSQKDDIPRAVTAYMKYLESLAEYFEITEDKLHPELFAREKNLAEILLISQVYWDLAKAYDRSPRLKKECERCLKQFVKFSLGFKFQFINSEMLRKFMKKRAAYNPKLFSDAFQKLKLNSRSCYIATYSFHENSMIVYDLRQFKQKLVKSSLGSMLTDLYYRQSPNLIDLFIEYPNVGLLANSIFIRPLLRAFTFFAKII
;
A
#
# COMPACT_ATOMS: atom_id res chain seq x y z
N MET A 1 -3.32 -1.41 47.30
CA MET A 1 -4.41 -1.97 46.48
C MET A 1 -4.28 -1.42 45.07
N VAL A 2 -3.78 -2.25 44.14
CA VAL A 2 -3.53 -1.88 42.74
C VAL A 2 -4.78 -2.22 41.93
N ALA A 3 -5.36 -1.21 41.27
CA ALA A 3 -6.49 -1.37 40.37
C ALA A 3 -6.08 -2.21 39.15
N LYS A 4 -6.67 -3.40 39.04
CA LYS A 4 -6.49 -4.32 37.90
C LYS A 4 -7.39 -3.83 36.77
N ARG A 5 -6.77 -3.45 35.66
CA ARG A 5 -7.39 -3.01 34.39
C ARG A 5 -8.42 -4.04 33.93
N LYS A 6 -9.66 -3.60 33.66
CA LYS A 6 -10.63 -4.34 32.85
C LYS A 6 -10.10 -4.42 31.42
N GLN A 7 -9.73 -5.62 31.00
CA GLN A 7 -9.66 -6.00 29.59
C GLN A 7 -11.10 -6.05 29.08
N GLY A 8 -11.40 -5.23 28.07
CA GLY A 8 -12.71 -5.18 27.43
C GLY A 8 -12.53 -5.04 25.94
N ALA A 9 -12.62 -6.16 25.24
CA ALA A 9 -13.01 -6.25 23.84
C ALA A 9 -13.77 -7.58 23.72
N GLU A 10 -15.00 -7.54 24.22
CA GLU A 10 -15.97 -8.62 24.08
C GLU A 10 -16.17 -8.93 22.59
N ALA A 11 -16.18 -10.22 22.28
CA ALA A 11 -16.57 -10.75 20.99
C ALA A 11 -18.02 -10.33 20.72
N GLY A 12 -18.20 -9.36 19.83
CA GLY A 12 -19.53 -8.96 19.37
C GLY A 12 -20.18 -10.12 18.63
N GLU A 13 -21.36 -10.51 19.11
CA GLU A 13 -22.31 -11.41 18.46
C GLU A 13 -22.50 -10.97 16.99
N GLU A 14 -22.42 -11.93 16.06
CA GLU A 14 -22.76 -11.70 14.66
C GLU A 14 -24.27 -11.40 14.56
N GLN A 15 -24.65 -10.12 14.68
CA GLN A 15 -26.00 -9.70 14.36
C GLN A 15 -26.26 -10.03 12.88
N GLU A 16 -27.38 -10.71 12.63
CA GLU A 16 -27.77 -11.14 11.29
C GLU A 16 -28.02 -9.90 10.43
N ARG A 17 -27.08 -9.60 9.52
CA ARG A 17 -27.15 -8.40 8.68
C ARG A 17 -28.43 -8.41 7.84
N PRO A 18 -29.06 -7.25 7.58
CA PRO A 18 -30.22 -7.17 6.71
C PRO A 18 -29.97 -7.81 5.33
N LYS A 19 -30.92 -8.61 4.84
CA LYS A 19 -30.80 -9.36 3.57
C LYS A 19 -30.39 -8.48 2.38
N TYR A 20 -30.87 -7.23 2.34
CA TYR A 20 -30.53 -6.29 1.27
C TYR A 20 -29.05 -5.86 1.29
N ILE A 21 -28.43 -5.74 2.48
CA ILE A 21 -27.00 -5.42 2.63
C ILE A 21 -26.16 -6.61 2.17
N ILE A 22 -26.56 -7.82 2.57
CA ILE A 22 -25.90 -9.06 2.13
C ILE A 22 -25.94 -9.17 0.60
N GLN A 23 -27.08 -8.87 -0.01
CA GLN A 23 -27.21 -8.91 -1.47
C GLN A 23 -26.32 -7.85 -2.15
N LYS A 24 -26.32 -6.61 -1.68
CA LYS A 24 -25.42 -5.55 -2.19
C LYS A 24 -23.95 -5.98 -2.10
N TYR A 25 -23.55 -6.56 -0.97
CA TYR A 25 -22.18 -7.05 -0.79
C TYR A 25 -21.87 -8.17 -1.78
N ARG A 26 -22.77 -9.13 -2.02
CA ARG A 26 -22.57 -10.19 -3.02
C ARG A 26 -22.42 -9.64 -4.44
N ASP A 27 -23.20 -8.63 -4.79
CA ASP A 27 -23.21 -8.02 -6.13
C ASP A 27 -22.05 -7.04 -6.38
N ARG A 28 -21.28 -6.69 -5.34
CA ARG A 28 -20.23 -5.65 -5.41
C ARG A 28 -19.21 -5.87 -6.52
N LEU A 29 -18.81 -7.13 -6.78
CA LEU A 29 -17.81 -7.43 -7.81
C LEU A 29 -18.37 -7.22 -9.22
N ASN A 30 -19.67 -7.45 -9.42
CA ASN A 30 -20.34 -7.12 -10.68
C ASN A 30 -20.41 -5.61 -10.89
N ILE A 31 -20.69 -4.85 -9.82
CA ILE A 31 -20.66 -3.38 -9.85
C ILE A 31 -19.26 -2.87 -10.20
N LEU A 32 -18.22 -3.45 -9.57
CA LEU A 32 -16.83 -3.08 -9.84
C LEU A 32 -16.42 -3.40 -11.30
N ARG A 33 -16.85 -4.55 -11.83
CA ARG A 33 -16.63 -4.90 -13.24
C ARG A 33 -17.23 -3.85 -14.17
N HIS A 34 -18.47 -3.40 -13.92
CA HIS A 34 -19.08 -2.33 -14.70
C HIS A 34 -18.34 -1.00 -14.58
N ALA A 35 -17.81 -0.66 -13.39
CA ALA A 35 -16.98 0.53 -13.22
C ALA A 35 -15.75 0.50 -14.12
N GLN A 36 -15.07 -0.65 -14.21
CA GLN A 36 -13.93 -0.86 -15.09
C GLN A 36 -14.32 -0.76 -16.58
N GLU A 37 -15.47 -1.31 -16.98
CA GLU A 37 -15.99 -1.19 -18.35
C GLU A 37 -16.28 0.25 -18.74
N PHE A 38 -16.91 1.04 -17.86
CA PHE A 38 -17.14 2.46 -18.10
C PHE A 38 -15.81 3.22 -18.17
N SER A 39 -14.86 2.92 -17.29
CA SER A 39 -13.53 3.56 -17.31
C SER A 39 -12.77 3.25 -18.60
N GLN A 40 -12.86 2.04 -19.14
CA GLN A 40 -12.20 1.65 -20.40
C GLN A 40 -12.82 2.36 -21.62
N LYS A 41 -14.11 2.70 -21.55
CA LYS A 41 -14.83 3.47 -22.57
C LYS A 41 -14.69 4.99 -22.39
N ASP A 42 -13.86 5.45 -21.44
CA ASP A 42 -13.70 6.86 -21.04
C ASP A 42 -15.01 7.53 -20.57
N ASP A 43 -16.02 6.74 -20.17
CA ASP A 43 -17.24 7.21 -19.51
C ASP A 43 -16.96 7.41 -18.01
N ILE A 44 -16.14 8.42 -17.72
CA ILE A 44 -15.65 8.72 -16.37
C ILE A 44 -16.79 8.97 -15.38
N PRO A 45 -17.87 9.74 -15.69
CA PRO A 45 -18.96 9.95 -14.74
C PRO A 45 -19.63 8.66 -14.29
N ARG A 46 -19.94 7.73 -15.21
CA ARG A 46 -20.54 6.45 -14.84
C ARG A 46 -19.57 5.53 -14.12
N ALA A 47 -18.28 5.55 -14.49
CA ALA A 47 -17.24 4.83 -13.78
C ALA A 47 -17.15 5.27 -12.32
N VAL A 48 -17.12 6.58 -12.06
CA VAL A 48 -17.09 7.16 -10.69
C VAL A 48 -18.30 6.70 -9.88
N THR A 49 -19.51 6.78 -10.43
CA THR A 49 -20.73 6.34 -9.74
C THR A 49 -20.66 4.85 -9.37
N ALA A 50 -20.21 4.00 -10.29
CA ALA A 50 -20.08 2.56 -10.03
C ALA A 50 -18.97 2.23 -9.02
N TYR A 51 -17.83 2.93 -9.07
CA TYR A 51 -16.76 2.81 -8.07
C TYR A 51 -17.24 3.21 -6.67
N MET A 52 -17.96 4.32 -6.55
CA MET A 52 -18.54 4.75 -5.27
C MET A 52 -19.54 3.73 -4.74
N LYS A 53 -20.42 3.21 -5.59
CA LYS A 53 -21.39 2.17 -5.21
C LYS A 53 -20.70 0.88 -4.72
N TYR A 54 -19.58 0.51 -5.32
CA TYR A 54 -18.76 -0.60 -4.83
C TYR A 54 -18.23 -0.32 -3.41
N LEU A 55 -17.62 0.85 -3.18
CA LEU A 55 -17.11 1.23 -1.85
C LEU A 55 -18.22 1.34 -0.80
N GLU A 56 -19.38 1.89 -1.17
CA GLU A 56 -20.57 1.97 -0.32
C GLU A 56 -21.08 0.58 0.08
N SER A 57 -21.10 -0.39 -0.85
CA SER A 57 -21.51 -1.76 -0.53
C SER A 57 -20.61 -2.42 0.51
N LEU A 58 -19.31 -2.10 0.50
CA LEU A 58 -18.36 -2.55 1.52
C LEU A 58 -18.61 -1.83 2.84
N ALA A 59 -18.76 -0.51 2.79
CA ALA A 59 -18.97 0.32 3.97
C ALA A 59 -20.24 -0.07 4.72
N GLU A 60 -21.36 -0.27 4.01
CA GLU A 60 -22.63 -0.75 4.57
C GLU A 60 -22.49 -2.15 5.18
N TYR A 61 -21.73 -3.06 4.56
CA TYR A 61 -21.53 -4.42 5.08
C TYR A 61 -20.75 -4.43 6.41
N PHE A 62 -19.81 -3.51 6.57
CA PHE A 62 -19.06 -3.31 7.81
C PHE A 62 -19.68 -2.28 8.76
N GLU A 63 -20.89 -1.78 8.44
CA GLU A 63 -21.62 -0.79 9.24
C GLU A 63 -20.82 0.49 9.54
N ILE A 64 -20.05 0.93 8.55
CA ILE A 64 -19.23 2.13 8.61
C ILE A 64 -19.49 3.02 7.39
N THR A 65 -18.88 4.20 7.39
CA THR A 65 -18.82 5.09 6.23
C THR A 65 -17.60 4.79 5.36
N GLU A 66 -17.67 5.13 4.08
CA GLU A 66 -16.61 4.86 3.10
C GLU A 66 -15.24 5.45 3.50
N ASP A 67 -15.22 6.62 4.12
CA ASP A 67 -14.00 7.27 4.61
C ASP A 67 -13.32 6.50 5.75
N LYS A 68 -14.08 5.69 6.48
CA LYS A 68 -13.61 4.85 7.59
C LYS A 68 -13.15 3.46 7.15
N LEU A 69 -13.26 3.13 5.87
CA LEU A 69 -12.69 1.88 5.34
C LEU A 69 -11.18 1.81 5.67
N HIS A 70 -10.77 0.68 6.24
CA HIS A 70 -9.39 0.39 6.60
C HIS A 70 -9.06 -1.09 6.32
N PRO A 71 -7.83 -1.43 5.89
CA PRO A 71 -7.46 -2.81 5.57
C PRO A 71 -7.71 -3.84 6.68
N GLU A 72 -7.69 -3.43 7.94
CA GLU A 72 -7.91 -4.31 9.11
C GLU A 72 -9.30 -4.96 9.13
N LEU A 73 -10.31 -4.31 8.53
CA LEU A 73 -11.66 -4.87 8.39
C LEU A 73 -11.65 -6.17 7.54
N PHE A 74 -10.71 -6.26 6.60
CA PHE A 74 -10.57 -7.37 5.65
C PHE A 74 -9.50 -8.39 6.08
N ALA A 75 -8.74 -8.08 7.15
CA ALA A 75 -7.64 -8.92 7.62
C ALA A 75 -8.15 -10.21 8.29
N ARG A 76 -9.33 -10.18 8.93
CA ARG A 76 -9.96 -11.35 9.55
C ARG A 76 -10.29 -12.43 8.52
N GLU A 77 -10.74 -12.01 7.34
CA GLU A 77 -11.08 -12.90 6.23
C GLU A 77 -9.88 -13.25 5.34
N LYS A 78 -8.68 -12.71 5.64
CA LYS A 78 -7.49 -12.79 4.79
C LYS A 78 -7.75 -12.39 3.32
N ASN A 79 -8.69 -11.48 3.09
CA ASN A 79 -9.14 -11.14 1.75
C ASN A 79 -8.20 -10.12 1.08
N LEU A 80 -6.97 -10.55 0.80
CA LEU A 80 -5.94 -9.74 0.13
C LEU A 80 -6.38 -9.26 -1.26
N ALA A 81 -7.26 -10.02 -1.92
CA ALA A 81 -7.81 -9.64 -3.22
C ALA A 81 -8.69 -8.39 -3.08
N GLU A 82 -9.60 -8.36 -2.10
CA GLU A 82 -10.45 -7.19 -1.85
C GLU A 82 -9.62 -5.96 -1.47
N ILE A 83 -8.60 -6.11 -0.61
CA ILE A 83 -7.71 -4.99 -0.24
C ILE A 83 -7.01 -4.41 -1.48
N LEU A 84 -6.55 -5.29 -2.39
CA LEU A 84 -5.98 -4.87 -3.67
C LEU A 84 -7.01 -4.14 -4.53
N LEU A 85 -8.22 -4.69 -4.68
CA LEU A 85 -9.29 -4.07 -5.47
C LEU A 85 -9.67 -2.69 -4.94
N ILE A 86 -9.85 -2.54 -3.63
CA ILE A 86 -10.11 -1.25 -2.98
C ILE A 86 -8.98 -0.25 -3.28
N SER A 87 -7.71 -0.69 -3.22
CA SER A 87 -6.59 0.18 -3.60
C SER A 87 -6.73 0.65 -5.06
N GLN A 88 -7.07 -0.23 -6.00
CA GLN A 88 -7.22 0.16 -7.41
C GLN A 88 -8.42 1.10 -7.62
N VAL A 89 -9.53 0.89 -6.92
CA VAL A 89 -10.69 1.78 -6.98
C VAL A 89 -10.33 3.19 -6.53
N TYR A 90 -9.63 3.34 -5.40
CA TYR A 90 -9.18 4.65 -4.94
C TYR A 90 -8.17 5.30 -5.90
N TRP A 91 -7.32 4.49 -6.53
CA TRP A 91 -6.42 4.98 -7.58
C TRP A 91 -7.18 5.52 -8.79
N ASP A 92 -8.20 4.79 -9.26
CA ASP A 92 -9.01 5.20 -10.41
C ASP A 92 -9.85 6.45 -10.11
N LEU A 93 -10.46 6.52 -8.92
CA LEU A 93 -11.16 7.71 -8.45
C LEU A 93 -10.22 8.91 -8.32
N ALA A 94 -9.01 8.73 -7.80
CA ALA A 94 -8.03 9.81 -7.70
C ALA A 94 -7.70 10.41 -9.08
N LYS A 95 -7.49 9.57 -10.11
CA LYS A 95 -7.27 10.03 -11.48
C LYS A 95 -8.50 10.74 -12.07
N ALA A 96 -9.70 10.23 -11.80
CA ALA A 96 -10.94 10.85 -12.28
C ALA A 96 -11.11 12.26 -11.70
N TYR A 97 -10.87 12.43 -10.39
CA TYR A 97 -11.01 13.72 -9.71
C TYR A 97 -9.88 14.71 -10.00
N ASP A 98 -8.68 14.22 -10.33
CA ASP A 98 -7.51 15.07 -10.65
C ASP A 98 -7.77 16.04 -11.81
N ARG A 99 -8.64 15.65 -12.77
CA ARG A 99 -9.00 16.48 -13.94
C ARG A 99 -9.79 17.74 -13.58
N SER A 100 -10.41 17.81 -12.39
CA SER A 100 -11.27 18.93 -11.98
C SER A 100 -10.65 19.71 -10.80
N PRO A 101 -10.36 21.01 -10.95
CA PRO A 101 -9.84 21.84 -9.86
C PRO A 101 -10.73 21.86 -8.61
N ARG A 102 -12.06 21.76 -8.80
CA ARG A 102 -13.04 21.75 -7.70
C ARG A 102 -12.99 20.46 -6.87
N LEU A 103 -12.51 19.36 -7.47
CA LEU A 103 -12.44 18.04 -6.85
C LEU A 103 -11.03 17.69 -6.36
N LYS A 104 -10.12 18.67 -6.28
CA LYS A 104 -8.75 18.48 -5.78
C LYS A 104 -8.72 17.84 -4.38
N LYS A 105 -9.64 18.23 -3.49
CA LYS A 105 -9.76 17.65 -2.15
C LYS A 105 -10.15 16.16 -2.20
N GLU A 106 -11.06 15.80 -3.10
CA GLU A 106 -11.46 14.40 -3.31
C GLU A 106 -10.33 13.57 -3.92
N CYS A 107 -9.56 14.14 -4.85
CA CYS A 107 -8.34 13.52 -5.37
C CYS A 107 -7.35 13.22 -4.23
N GLU A 108 -7.07 14.21 -3.37
CA GLU A 108 -6.17 14.02 -2.21
C GLU A 108 -6.71 12.96 -1.23
N ARG A 109 -8.02 12.97 -0.94
CA ARG A 109 -8.67 11.98 -0.08
C ARG A 109 -8.53 10.56 -0.64
N CYS A 110 -8.81 10.38 -1.94
CA CYS A 110 -8.66 9.10 -2.62
C CYS A 110 -7.20 8.63 -2.62
N LEU A 111 -6.24 9.52 -2.85
CA LEU A 111 -4.81 9.18 -2.75
C LEU A 111 -4.40 8.76 -1.34
N LYS A 112 -4.94 9.39 -0.28
CA LYS A 112 -4.69 8.97 1.11
C LYS A 112 -5.22 7.55 1.36
N GLN A 113 -6.42 7.23 0.87
CA GLN A 113 -6.97 5.88 0.99
C GLN A 113 -6.20 4.86 0.13
N PHE A 114 -5.84 5.21 -1.10
CA PHE A 114 -4.96 4.38 -1.94
C PHE A 114 -3.66 4.01 -1.21
N VAL A 115 -3.01 5.00 -0.59
CA VAL A 115 -1.79 4.77 0.19
C VAL A 115 -2.09 3.84 1.36
N LYS A 116 -3.14 4.11 2.15
CA LYS A 116 -3.54 3.28 3.29
C LYS A 116 -3.77 1.81 2.89
N PHE A 117 -4.49 1.57 1.79
CA PHE A 117 -4.78 0.21 1.30
C PHE A 117 -3.60 -0.47 0.59
N SER A 118 -2.54 0.28 0.26
CA SER A 118 -1.33 -0.26 -0.36
C SER A 118 -0.22 -0.54 0.64
N LEU A 119 -0.13 0.23 1.73
CA LEU A 119 0.96 0.16 2.70
C LEU A 119 1.00 -1.18 3.44
N GLY A 120 2.19 -1.79 3.50
CA GLY A 120 2.44 -3.03 4.22
C GLY A 120 1.98 -4.30 3.50
N PHE A 121 1.33 -4.19 2.34
CA PHE A 121 0.88 -5.32 1.55
C PHE A 121 1.86 -5.67 0.41
N LYS A 122 1.80 -6.92 -0.07
CA LYS A 122 2.68 -7.44 -1.15
C LYS A 122 2.67 -6.61 -2.44
N PHE A 123 1.55 -5.93 -2.71
CA PHE A 123 1.36 -5.09 -3.90
C PHE A 123 1.77 -3.62 -3.70
N GLN A 124 2.29 -3.24 -2.52
CA GLN A 124 2.80 -1.89 -2.27
C GLN A 124 3.78 -1.41 -3.33
N PHE A 125 4.72 -2.27 -3.73
CA PHE A 125 5.74 -1.95 -4.72
C PHE A 125 5.13 -1.70 -6.09
N ILE A 126 4.27 -2.61 -6.55
CA ILE A 126 3.56 -2.49 -7.83
C ILE A 126 2.74 -1.18 -7.86
N ASN A 127 2.03 -0.88 -6.77
CA ASN A 127 1.25 0.35 -6.64
C ASN A 127 2.14 1.62 -6.65
N SER A 128 3.32 1.56 -6.02
CA SER A 128 4.29 2.66 -6.07
C SER A 128 4.86 2.87 -7.47
N GLU A 129 5.13 1.79 -8.20
CA GLU A 129 5.62 1.82 -9.57
C GLU A 129 4.56 2.34 -10.55
N MET A 130 3.29 1.97 -10.33
CA MET A 130 2.16 2.52 -11.08
C MET A 130 2.07 4.04 -10.94
N LEU A 131 2.16 4.56 -9.72
CA LEU A 131 2.24 6.00 -9.45
C LEU A 131 3.43 6.65 -10.15
N ARG A 132 4.62 6.06 -10.04
CA ARG A 132 5.85 6.56 -10.68
C ARG A 132 5.68 6.66 -12.20
N LYS A 133 5.13 5.62 -12.83
CA LYS A 133 4.86 5.60 -14.27
C LYS A 133 3.83 6.65 -14.68
N PHE A 134 2.77 6.83 -13.89
CA PHE A 134 1.74 7.85 -14.14
C PHE A 134 2.33 9.27 -14.12
N MET A 135 3.14 9.60 -13.11
CA MET A 135 3.82 10.89 -13.02
C MET A 135 4.85 11.08 -14.14
N LYS A 136 5.62 10.05 -14.50
CA LYS A 136 6.59 10.11 -15.60
C LYS A 136 5.94 10.47 -16.94
N LYS A 137 4.72 10.00 -17.18
CA LYS A 137 3.93 10.33 -18.39
C LYS A 137 3.36 11.76 -18.38
N ARG A 138 3.61 12.56 -17.33
CA ARG A 138 3.02 13.90 -17.13
C ARG A 138 1.49 13.90 -17.21
N ALA A 139 0.86 12.78 -16.83
CA ALA A 139 -0.59 12.61 -16.87
C ALA A 139 -1.31 13.20 -15.65
N ALA A 140 -0.56 13.62 -14.62
CA ALA A 140 -1.09 14.22 -13.40
C ALA A 140 -1.27 15.73 -13.55
N TYR A 141 -2.49 16.23 -13.36
CA TYR A 141 -2.80 17.66 -13.29
C TYR A 141 -2.34 18.27 -11.96
N ASN A 142 -2.39 17.50 -10.87
CA ASN A 142 -1.87 17.89 -9.56
C ASN A 142 -0.64 17.06 -9.16
N PRO A 143 0.52 17.21 -9.84
CA PRO A 143 1.68 16.31 -9.67
C PRO A 143 2.21 16.24 -8.23
N LYS A 144 2.05 17.32 -7.44
CA LYS A 144 2.43 17.33 -6.02
C LYS A 144 1.68 16.27 -5.20
N LEU A 145 0.37 16.13 -5.39
CA LEU A 145 -0.44 15.16 -4.63
C LEU A 145 0.00 13.72 -4.91
N PHE A 146 0.25 13.40 -6.17
CA PHE A 146 0.73 12.08 -6.59
C PHE A 146 2.17 11.82 -6.11
N SER A 147 3.03 12.84 -6.12
CA SER A 147 4.38 12.76 -5.58
C SER A 147 4.37 12.47 -4.08
N ASP A 148 3.52 13.17 -3.31
CA ASP A 148 3.38 12.95 -1.87
C ASP A 148 2.88 11.53 -1.57
N ALA A 149 1.92 11.03 -2.35
CA ALA A 149 1.44 9.64 -2.23
C ALA A 149 2.53 8.62 -2.57
N PHE A 150 3.30 8.86 -3.64
CA PHE A 150 4.43 8.03 -4.03
C PHE A 150 5.51 7.99 -2.96
N GLN A 151 5.88 9.14 -2.40
CA GLN A 151 6.84 9.23 -1.30
C GLN A 151 6.37 8.45 -0.08
N LYS A 152 5.09 8.53 0.30
CA LYS A 152 4.55 7.74 1.41
C LYS A 152 4.68 6.24 1.16
N LEU A 153 4.40 5.77 -0.05
CA LEU A 153 4.57 4.35 -0.40
C LEU A 153 6.04 3.93 -0.48
N LYS A 154 6.94 4.82 -0.88
CA LYS A 154 8.39 4.54 -0.91
C LYS A 154 9.01 4.54 0.49
N LEU A 155 8.67 5.52 1.33
CA LEU A 155 9.22 5.69 2.67
C LEU A 155 8.75 4.58 3.61
N ASN A 156 7.46 4.25 3.57
CA ASN A 156 6.85 3.26 4.45
C ASN A 156 6.84 1.86 3.84
N SER A 157 7.66 1.59 2.81
CA SER A 157 7.91 0.23 2.37
C SER A 157 8.62 -0.54 3.49
N ARG A 158 7.89 -1.51 4.05
CA ARG A 158 8.47 -2.47 5.00
C ARG A 158 9.53 -3.30 4.29
N SER A 159 9.37 -3.60 3.01
CA SER A 159 10.29 -4.40 2.22
C SER A 159 11.63 -3.68 1.97
N CYS A 160 12.55 -3.68 2.93
CA CYS A 160 13.97 -3.56 2.62
C CYS A 160 14.41 -4.89 2.00
N TYR A 161 14.10 -5.13 0.72
CA TYR A 161 14.26 -6.41 0.01
C TYR A 161 15.52 -7.20 0.36
N ILE A 162 16.70 -6.59 0.22
CA ILE A 162 17.99 -7.22 0.52
C ILE A 162 18.10 -7.54 2.01
N ALA A 163 17.79 -6.58 2.88
CA ALA A 163 17.87 -6.80 4.33
C ALA A 163 16.86 -7.84 4.84
N THR A 164 15.63 -7.84 4.32
CA THR A 164 14.59 -8.81 4.65
C THR A 164 15.00 -10.21 4.17
N TYR A 165 15.56 -10.35 2.96
CA TYR A 165 16.12 -11.61 2.47
C TYR A 165 17.27 -12.10 3.36
N SER A 166 18.16 -11.19 3.79
CA SER A 166 19.34 -11.53 4.59
C SER A 166 19.05 -11.90 6.04
N PHE A 167 18.13 -11.20 6.72
CA PHE A 167 17.96 -11.32 8.18
C PHE A 167 16.54 -11.64 8.65
N HIS A 168 15.58 -11.78 7.72
CA HIS A 168 14.15 -11.92 7.99
C HIS A 168 13.48 -10.62 8.49
N GLU A 169 12.18 -10.52 8.19
CA GLU A 169 11.34 -9.32 8.38
C GLU A 169 11.33 -8.77 9.82
N ASN A 170 11.41 -9.66 10.81
CA ASN A 170 11.29 -9.32 12.24
C ASN A 170 12.64 -9.13 12.95
N SER A 171 13.76 -9.14 12.23
CA SER A 171 15.06 -8.94 12.86
C SER A 171 15.27 -7.49 13.28
N MET A 172 15.93 -7.29 14.43
CA MET A 172 16.30 -5.96 14.93
C MET A 172 17.18 -5.20 13.92
N ILE A 173 18.04 -5.92 13.20
CA ILE A 173 18.89 -5.36 12.13
C ILE A 173 18.03 -4.74 11.02
N VAL A 174 16.99 -5.44 10.58
CA VAL A 174 16.08 -4.91 9.55
C VAL A 174 15.31 -3.70 10.06
N TYR A 175 14.90 -3.70 11.33
CA TYR A 175 14.30 -2.53 11.96
C TYR A 175 15.24 -1.31 11.95
N ASP A 176 16.49 -1.49 12.39
CA ASP A 176 17.50 -0.43 12.43
C ASP A 176 17.79 0.13 11.04
N LEU A 177 17.93 -0.74 10.02
CA LEU A 177 18.11 -0.33 8.62
C LEU A 177 16.92 0.44 8.06
N ARG A 178 15.69 0.13 8.49
CA ARG A 178 14.49 0.90 8.12
C ARG A 178 14.48 2.29 8.74
N GLN A 179 14.88 2.41 10.01
CA GLN A 179 15.03 3.72 10.67
C GLN A 179 16.11 4.55 9.98
N PHE A 180 17.23 3.92 9.62
CA PHE A 180 18.30 4.56 8.85
C PHE A 180 17.80 5.06 7.49
N LYS A 181 17.02 4.26 6.76
CA LYS A 181 16.39 4.68 5.49
C LYS A 181 15.55 5.96 5.68
N GLN A 182 14.76 6.05 6.76
CA GLN A 182 13.94 7.24 7.02
C GLN A 182 14.79 8.50 7.24
N LYS A 183 15.96 8.37 7.88
CA LYS A 183 16.94 9.47 7.99
C LYS A 183 17.55 9.79 6.61
N LEU A 184 17.97 8.78 5.87
CA LEU A 184 18.68 8.89 4.59
C LEU A 184 17.86 9.64 3.52
N VAL A 185 16.58 9.31 3.38
CA VAL A 185 15.69 9.91 2.35
C VAL A 185 15.44 11.41 2.55
N LYS A 186 15.74 11.97 3.74
CA LYS A 186 15.65 13.43 3.96
C LYS A 186 16.66 14.23 3.12
N SER A 187 17.74 13.59 2.67
CA SER A 187 18.74 14.20 1.77
C SER A 187 18.45 13.84 0.30
N SER A 188 18.81 14.73 -0.63
CA SER A 188 18.65 14.49 -2.08
C SER A 188 19.43 13.25 -2.55
N LEU A 189 20.70 13.13 -2.13
CA LEU A 189 21.55 11.98 -2.41
C LEU A 189 20.97 10.69 -1.79
N GLY A 190 20.53 10.75 -0.54
CA GLY A 190 19.96 9.59 0.13
C GLY A 190 18.63 9.13 -0.48
N SER A 191 17.80 10.06 -0.97
CA SER A 191 16.60 9.73 -1.74
C SER A 191 16.94 9.02 -3.05
N MET A 192 17.96 9.49 -3.78
CA MET A 192 18.45 8.88 -5.01
C MET A 192 19.02 7.47 -4.77
N LEU A 193 19.84 7.28 -3.73
CA LEU A 193 20.36 5.97 -3.34
C LEU A 193 19.25 5.00 -2.97
N THR A 194 18.25 5.49 -2.24
CA THR A 194 17.06 4.69 -1.90
C THR A 194 16.26 4.32 -3.15
N ASP A 195 16.11 5.22 -4.13
CA ASP A 195 15.48 4.88 -5.42
C ASP A 195 16.26 3.81 -6.18
N LEU A 196 17.59 3.93 -6.23
CA LEU A 196 18.43 2.94 -6.88
C LEU A 196 18.28 1.57 -6.22
N TYR A 197 18.35 1.53 -4.89
CA TYR A 197 18.15 0.33 -4.10
C TYR A 197 16.80 -0.33 -4.43
N TYR A 198 15.68 0.40 -4.28
CA TYR A 198 14.34 -0.16 -4.52
C TYR A 198 14.07 -0.51 -5.99
N ARG A 199 14.78 0.10 -6.93
CA ARG A 199 14.68 -0.23 -8.37
C ARG A 199 15.40 -1.53 -8.70
N GLN A 200 16.56 -1.77 -8.12
CA GLN A 200 17.41 -2.92 -8.47
C GLN A 200 17.19 -4.13 -7.56
N SER A 201 16.86 -3.89 -6.28
CA SER A 201 16.78 -4.96 -5.29
C SER A 201 15.74 -6.04 -5.58
N PRO A 202 14.54 -5.77 -6.15
CA PRO A 202 13.59 -6.85 -6.45
C PRO A 202 14.15 -7.86 -7.44
N ASN A 203 14.67 -7.39 -8.58
CA ASN A 203 15.27 -8.25 -9.60
C ASN A 203 16.46 -9.04 -9.06
N LEU A 204 17.27 -8.42 -8.18
CA LEU A 204 18.39 -9.11 -7.53
C LEU A 204 17.91 -10.24 -6.60
N ILE A 205 16.83 -10.01 -5.84
CA ILE A 205 16.24 -11.02 -4.98
C ILE A 205 15.57 -12.13 -5.79
N ASP A 206 14.89 -11.79 -6.88
CA ASP A 206 14.30 -12.78 -7.79
C ASP A 206 15.39 -13.71 -8.35
N LEU A 207 16.54 -13.16 -8.76
CA LEU A 207 17.71 -13.94 -9.17
C LEU A 207 18.25 -14.85 -8.06
N PHE A 208 18.30 -14.36 -6.81
CA PHE A 208 18.75 -15.19 -5.67
C PHE A 208 17.77 -16.30 -5.30
N ILE A 209 16.47 -16.09 -5.56
CA ILE A 209 15.45 -17.12 -5.41
C ILE A 209 15.55 -18.15 -6.53
N GLU A 210 15.81 -17.71 -7.76
CA GLU A 210 16.00 -18.57 -8.94
C GLU A 210 17.30 -19.41 -8.84
N TYR A 211 18.36 -18.84 -8.27
CA TYR A 211 19.66 -19.51 -8.06
C TYR A 211 20.07 -19.50 -6.57
N PRO A 212 19.51 -20.40 -5.74
CA PRO A 212 19.71 -20.38 -4.28
C PRO A 212 21.16 -20.47 -3.83
N ASN A 213 22.00 -21.27 -4.51
CA ASN A 213 23.41 -21.43 -4.13
C ASN A 213 24.22 -20.14 -4.31
N VAL A 214 23.95 -19.39 -5.39
CA VAL A 214 24.56 -18.09 -5.64
C VAL A 214 24.05 -17.08 -4.61
N GLY A 215 22.74 -17.07 -4.37
CA GLY A 215 22.11 -16.22 -3.35
C GLY A 215 22.69 -16.45 -1.96
N LEU A 216 22.81 -17.70 -1.50
CA LEU A 216 23.37 -18.04 -0.19
C LEU A 216 24.83 -17.63 -0.04
N LEU A 217 25.65 -17.86 -1.08
CA LEU A 217 27.07 -17.52 -1.07
C LEU A 217 27.28 -16.01 -1.08
N ALA A 218 26.62 -15.28 -1.99
CA ALA A 218 26.64 -13.82 -2.05
C ALA A 218 26.11 -13.19 -0.75
N ASN A 219 25.04 -13.76 -0.19
CA ASN A 219 24.43 -13.28 1.02
C ASN A 219 25.34 -13.43 2.25
N SER A 220 26.00 -14.59 2.37
CA SER A 220 26.81 -14.91 3.54
C SER A 220 28.16 -14.20 3.52
N ILE A 221 28.78 -14.08 2.33
CA ILE A 221 30.12 -13.52 2.19
C ILE A 221 30.09 -11.99 2.07
N PHE A 222 29.14 -11.42 1.32
CA PHE A 222 29.16 -10.00 0.98
C PHE A 222 28.01 -9.21 1.63
N ILE A 223 26.77 -9.63 1.44
CA ILE A 223 25.61 -8.81 1.78
C ILE A 223 25.39 -8.71 3.29
N ARG A 224 25.39 -9.84 4.02
CA ARG A 224 25.18 -9.83 5.49
C ARG A 224 26.25 -9.02 6.22
N PRO A 225 27.56 -9.20 5.97
CA PRO A 225 28.59 -8.38 6.59
C PRO A 225 28.43 -6.89 6.28
N LEU A 226 28.17 -6.55 5.00
CA LEU A 226 27.96 -5.17 4.57
C LEU A 226 26.77 -4.52 5.28
N LEU A 227 25.63 -5.21 5.35
CA LEU A 227 24.45 -4.71 6.04
C LEU A 227 24.68 -4.55 7.55
N ARG A 228 25.40 -5.48 8.19
CA ARG A 228 25.77 -5.34 9.61
C ARG A 228 26.66 -4.11 9.84
N ALA A 229 27.65 -3.88 8.97
CA ALA A 229 28.49 -2.68 9.01
C ALA A 229 27.63 -1.42 8.87
N PHE A 230 26.73 -1.36 7.87
CA PHE A 230 25.81 -0.22 7.73
C PHE A 230 24.92 -0.01 8.95
N THR A 231 24.46 -1.08 9.58
CA THR A 231 23.62 -0.99 10.78
C THR A 231 24.43 -0.42 11.96
N PHE A 232 25.71 -0.77 12.08
CA PHE A 232 26.61 -0.19 13.06
C PHE A 232 26.83 1.31 12.83
N PHE A 233 27.13 1.72 11.59
CA PHE A 233 27.25 3.14 11.23
C PHE A 233 25.95 3.91 11.46
N ALA A 234 24.81 3.31 11.14
CA ALA A 234 23.49 3.91 11.34
C ALA A 234 23.12 4.14 12.81
N LYS A 235 23.77 3.45 13.75
CA LYS A 235 23.59 3.67 15.20
C LYS A 235 24.46 4.80 15.74
N ILE A 236 25.54 5.12 15.05
CA ILE A 236 26.48 6.19 15.42
C ILE A 236 25.96 7.57 14.96
N ILE A 237 25.08 7.59 13.94
CA ILE A 237 24.46 8.78 13.32
C ILE A 237 22.98 8.89 13.72
#